data_AF-A0A965UNA2-F1
#
_entry.id   AF-A0A965UNA2-F1
#
_cell.length_a   1.000
_cell.length_b   1.000
_cell.length_c   1.000
_cell.angle_alpha   90.00
_cell.angle_beta   90.00
_cell.angle_gamma   90.00
#
_symmetry.space_group_name_H-M   'P 1'
#
loop_
_entity.id
_entity.type
_entity.pdbx_description
1 polymer ?
#
loop_
_entity_poly.entity_id
_entity_poly.type
_entity_poly.pdbx_seq_one_letter_code
_entity_poly.pdbx_strand_id
1 'polypeptide(L)'
;MSLENAINTPPGEYIRGGFAATIQMPQTRQTKTGKAFYVAKAADGAHRADLSSFSQDFSKYDGQRVHFSGMGLKRGDDYNGTAKITIGDKAVWKSLGAGDEAAESHSEATQAFPTTKTYTSNTPSVYLNSPVRVEGAAVGNALTNATSLAIAGKIQSEALESFLFHTASKYLRTANKLLAGELSPSNILEAKEVGT
;
A
#
# COMPACT_ATOMS: atom_id res chain seq x y z
N MET A 1 -9.71 -7.30 -17.92
CA MET A 1 -10.01 -6.80 -16.57
C MET A 1 -9.37 -5.43 -16.39
N SER A 2 -9.94 -4.56 -15.57
CA SER A 2 -9.45 -3.19 -15.33
C SER A 2 -8.33 -3.16 -14.28
N LEU A 3 -7.57 -2.08 -14.24
CA LEU A 3 -6.58 -1.84 -13.17
C LEU A 3 -7.25 -1.72 -11.80
N GLU A 4 -8.48 -1.19 -11.74
CA GLU A 4 -9.28 -1.10 -10.52
C GLU A 4 -9.41 -2.45 -9.81
N ASN A 5 -9.72 -3.53 -10.55
CA ASN A 5 -9.82 -4.87 -9.99
C ASN A 5 -8.47 -5.37 -9.42
N ALA A 6 -7.37 -5.01 -10.08
CA ALA A 6 -6.03 -5.35 -9.60
C ALA A 6 -5.68 -4.58 -8.32
N ILE A 7 -6.08 -3.32 -8.20
CA ILE A 7 -5.89 -2.49 -7.01
C ILE A 7 -6.71 -3.02 -5.83
N ASN A 8 -7.95 -3.40 -6.09
CA ASN A 8 -8.90 -3.91 -5.09
C ASN A 8 -8.67 -5.39 -4.71
N THR A 9 -7.76 -6.09 -5.40
CA THR A 9 -7.30 -7.41 -4.96
C THR A 9 -6.66 -7.28 -3.57
N PRO A 10 -6.89 -8.20 -2.62
CA PRO A 10 -6.28 -8.10 -1.30
C PRO A 10 -4.74 -8.06 -1.38
N PRO A 11 -4.06 -7.23 -0.58
CA PRO A 11 -2.61 -7.25 -0.48
C PRO A 11 -2.07 -8.64 -0.15
N GLY A 12 -1.00 -9.05 -0.84
CA GLY A 12 -0.42 -10.38 -0.71
C GLY A 12 -1.04 -11.43 -1.62
N GLU A 13 -2.19 -11.17 -2.25
CA GLU A 13 -2.86 -12.12 -3.14
C GLU A 13 -2.43 -11.98 -4.62
N TYR A 14 -2.72 -13.03 -5.37
CA TYR A 14 -2.51 -13.07 -6.81
C TYR A 14 -3.72 -12.51 -7.56
N ILE A 15 -3.46 -11.63 -8.52
CA ILE A 15 -4.47 -11.05 -9.40
C ILE A 15 -4.88 -12.12 -10.40
N ARG A 16 -6.15 -12.49 -10.40
CA ARG A 16 -6.70 -13.49 -11.33
C ARG A 16 -7.06 -12.83 -12.66
N GLY A 17 -6.72 -13.49 -13.77
CA GLY A 17 -7.13 -13.12 -15.14
C GLY A 17 -6.53 -11.83 -15.73
N GLY A 18 -5.64 -11.14 -15.01
CA GLY A 18 -4.86 -10.03 -15.56
C GLY A 18 -5.55 -8.66 -15.52
N PHE A 19 -4.87 -7.64 -16.03
CA PHE A 19 -5.39 -6.27 -16.11
C PHE A 19 -4.74 -5.51 -17.26
N ALA A 20 -5.38 -4.44 -17.73
CA ALA A 20 -4.79 -3.50 -18.68
C ALA A 20 -4.55 -2.14 -18.02
N ALA A 21 -3.42 -1.51 -18.31
CA ALA A 21 -3.10 -0.17 -17.86
C ALA A 21 -2.11 0.50 -18.82
N THR A 22 -2.14 1.83 -18.85
CA THR A 22 -1.12 2.65 -19.52
C THR A 22 0.12 2.72 -18.65
N ILE A 23 1.29 2.42 -19.24
CA ILE A 23 2.58 2.43 -18.54
C ILE A 23 3.20 3.81 -18.63
N GLN A 24 3.75 4.28 -17.51
CA GLN A 24 4.35 5.60 -17.40
C GLN A 24 5.62 5.54 -16.55
N MET A 25 6.58 6.42 -16.87
CA MET A 25 7.80 6.61 -16.06
C MET A 25 8.54 5.30 -15.74
N PRO A 26 8.86 4.46 -16.74
CA PRO A 26 9.66 3.27 -16.53
C PRO A 26 11.06 3.66 -16.04
N GLN A 27 11.53 2.94 -15.02
CA GLN A 27 12.81 3.19 -14.37
C GLN A 27 13.48 1.87 -14.04
N THR A 28 14.79 1.82 -14.25
CA THR A 28 15.62 0.75 -13.71
C THR A 28 16.17 1.18 -12.35
N ARG A 29 16.01 0.31 -11.35
CA ARG A 29 16.57 0.48 -10.01
C ARG A 29 17.45 -0.70 -9.66
N GLN A 30 18.24 -0.57 -8.60
CA GLN A 30 19.07 -1.65 -8.08
C GLN A 30 18.71 -1.93 -6.62
N THR A 31 18.66 -3.20 -6.25
CA THR A 31 18.55 -3.62 -4.86
C THR A 31 19.85 -3.30 -4.11
N LYS A 32 19.83 -3.39 -2.77
CA LYS A 32 21.04 -3.27 -1.94
C LYS A 32 22.12 -4.30 -2.30
N THR A 33 21.72 -5.42 -2.91
CA THR A 33 22.61 -6.48 -3.39
C THR A 33 23.08 -6.26 -4.84
N GLY A 34 22.75 -5.13 -5.46
CA GLY A 34 23.15 -4.76 -6.82
C GLY A 34 22.29 -5.37 -7.93
N LYS A 35 21.26 -6.16 -7.60
CA LYS A 35 20.38 -6.76 -8.61
C LYS A 35 19.44 -5.70 -9.19
N ALA A 36 19.41 -5.58 -10.52
CA ALA A 36 18.49 -4.69 -11.19
C ALA A 36 17.03 -5.15 -11.02
N PHE A 37 16.12 -4.19 -10.86
CA PHE A 37 14.68 -4.39 -10.93
C PHE A 37 14.04 -3.18 -11.60
N TYR A 38 12.96 -3.40 -12.29
CA TYR A 38 12.29 -2.44 -13.14
C TYR A 38 11.03 -1.98 -12.44
N VAL A 39 10.77 -0.67 -12.44
CA VAL A 39 9.56 -0.09 -11.87
C VAL A 39 8.92 0.84 -12.88
N ALA A 40 7.61 1.00 -12.80
CA ALA A 40 6.85 1.94 -13.60
C ALA A 40 5.59 2.35 -12.84
N LYS A 41 4.87 3.36 -13.34
CA LYS A 41 3.51 3.65 -12.90
C LYS A 41 2.51 3.09 -13.91
N ALA A 42 1.37 2.62 -13.42
CA ALA A 42 0.22 2.21 -14.20
C ALA A 42 -0.92 3.20 -14.01
N ALA A 43 -1.56 3.58 -15.11
CA ALA A 43 -2.73 4.46 -15.15
C ALA A 43 -3.87 3.82 -15.96
N ASP A 44 -5.08 3.85 -15.42
CA ASP A 44 -6.31 3.43 -16.09
C ASP A 44 -7.45 4.35 -15.61
N GLY A 45 -7.83 5.34 -16.41
CA GLY A 45 -8.78 6.38 -16.00
C GLY A 45 -8.30 7.15 -14.76
N ALA A 46 -9.02 7.05 -13.64
CA ALA A 46 -8.66 7.66 -12.35
C ALA A 46 -7.75 6.76 -11.47
N HIS A 47 -7.57 5.51 -11.84
CA HIS A 47 -6.87 4.53 -11.01
C HIS A 47 -5.36 4.57 -11.27
N ARG A 48 -4.57 4.49 -10.19
CA ARG A 48 -3.11 4.56 -10.23
C ARG A 48 -2.50 3.44 -9.39
N ALA A 49 -1.45 2.83 -9.90
CA ALA A 49 -0.67 1.81 -9.19
C ALA A 49 0.81 1.90 -9.54
N ASP A 50 1.67 1.50 -8.60
CA ASP A 50 3.09 1.29 -8.82
C ASP A 50 3.32 -0.15 -9.29
N LEU A 51 4.02 -0.31 -10.42
CA LEU A 51 4.41 -1.59 -10.95
C LEU A 51 5.88 -1.88 -10.62
N SER A 52 6.18 -3.16 -10.38
CA SER A 52 7.55 -3.64 -10.26
C SER A 52 7.74 -4.98 -10.98
N SER A 53 8.90 -5.19 -11.58
CA SER A 53 9.30 -6.46 -12.18
C SER A 53 10.79 -6.72 -11.94
N PHE A 54 11.16 -7.98 -11.73
CA PHE A 54 12.56 -8.39 -11.60
C PHE A 54 13.08 -9.12 -12.85
N SER A 55 12.25 -9.25 -13.88
CA SER A 55 12.50 -10.10 -15.04
C SER A 55 12.48 -9.33 -16.36
N GLN A 56 11.63 -8.31 -16.49
CA GLN A 56 11.44 -7.59 -17.74
C GLN A 56 11.35 -6.08 -17.51
N ASP A 57 11.91 -5.34 -18.46
CA ASP A 57 11.90 -3.88 -18.46
C ASP A 57 10.60 -3.30 -19.06
N PHE A 58 10.09 -2.25 -18.43
CA PHE A 58 8.92 -1.50 -18.84
C PHE A 58 9.22 -0.44 -19.92
N SER A 59 10.50 -0.08 -20.15
CA SER A 59 10.90 1.04 -21.03
C SER A 59 10.27 1.00 -22.43
N LYS A 60 10.14 -0.19 -23.03
CA LYS A 60 9.53 -0.38 -24.37
C LYS A 60 8.02 -0.11 -24.43
N TYR A 61 7.37 0.09 -23.29
CA TYR A 61 5.94 0.29 -23.16
C TYR A 61 5.57 1.68 -22.63
N ASP A 62 6.54 2.60 -22.49
CA ASP A 62 6.25 3.95 -22.00
C ASP A 62 5.19 4.63 -22.88
N GLY A 63 4.15 5.16 -22.23
CA GLY A 63 2.99 5.76 -22.90
C GLY A 63 2.07 4.78 -23.62
N GLN A 64 2.31 3.47 -23.57
CA GLN A 64 1.47 2.46 -24.22
C GLN A 64 0.50 1.83 -23.23
N ARG A 65 -0.69 1.46 -23.73
CA ARG A 65 -1.62 0.62 -22.99
C ARG A 65 -1.16 -0.83 -23.10
N VAL A 66 -0.90 -1.47 -21.97
CA VAL A 66 -0.41 -2.85 -21.91
C VAL A 66 -1.38 -3.72 -21.12
N HIS A 67 -1.71 -4.88 -21.66
CA HIS A 67 -2.40 -5.94 -20.96
C HIS A 67 -1.41 -6.92 -20.33
N PHE A 68 -1.47 -7.04 -19.01
CA PHE A 68 -0.72 -8.02 -18.23
C PHE A 68 -1.62 -9.21 -17.93
N SER A 69 -1.15 -10.41 -18.20
CA SER A 69 -1.91 -11.64 -17.97
C SER A 69 -0.99 -12.81 -17.60
N GLY A 70 -1.58 -13.94 -17.22
CA GLY A 70 -0.82 -15.14 -16.87
C GLY A 70 -0.38 -15.18 -15.41
N MET A 71 0.60 -16.02 -15.11
CA MET A 71 1.04 -16.31 -13.74
C MET A 71 2.00 -15.25 -13.22
N GLY A 72 1.95 -14.99 -11.91
CA GLY A 72 2.92 -14.13 -11.24
C GLY A 72 2.51 -12.66 -11.14
N LEU A 73 1.26 -12.32 -11.42
CA LEU A 73 0.70 -11.00 -11.10
C LEU A 73 0.27 -10.99 -9.63
N LYS A 74 0.99 -10.25 -8.80
CA LYS A 74 0.76 -10.23 -7.35
C LYS A 74 0.48 -8.81 -6.86
N ARG A 75 -0.54 -8.66 -6.04
CA ARG A 75 -0.78 -7.43 -5.30
C ARG A 75 0.18 -7.36 -4.11
N GLY A 76 1.03 -6.33 -4.08
CA GLY A 76 1.88 -5.99 -2.94
C GLY A 76 1.16 -5.10 -1.94
N ASP A 77 1.84 -4.71 -0.87
CA ASP A 77 1.31 -3.74 0.09
C ASP A 77 1.31 -2.32 -0.48
N ASP A 78 0.38 -1.51 0.00
CA ASP A 78 0.32 -0.10 -0.37
C ASP A 78 1.55 0.63 0.16
N TYR A 79 2.04 1.58 -0.64
CA TYR A 79 3.15 2.43 -0.25
C TYR A 79 2.77 3.87 -0.54
N ASN A 80 2.82 4.71 0.50
CA ASN A 80 2.36 6.10 0.42
C ASN A 80 0.95 6.23 -0.19
N GLY A 81 0.04 5.32 0.17
CA GLY A 81 -1.35 5.30 -0.33
C GLY A 81 -1.51 4.85 -1.78
N THR A 82 -0.45 4.37 -2.44
CA THR A 82 -0.52 3.84 -3.81
C THR A 82 -0.39 2.32 -3.81
N ALA A 83 -1.28 1.66 -4.53
CA ALA A 83 -1.26 0.22 -4.71
C ALA A 83 0.02 -0.25 -5.41
N LYS A 84 0.67 -1.29 -4.90
CA LYS A 84 1.81 -1.92 -5.56
C LYS A 84 1.41 -3.22 -6.24
N ILE A 85 1.84 -3.42 -7.47
CA ILE A 85 1.64 -4.66 -8.22
C ILE A 85 2.99 -5.17 -8.71
N THR A 86 3.30 -6.41 -8.36
CA THR A 86 4.49 -7.12 -8.82
C THR A 86 4.15 -7.96 -10.04
N ILE A 87 4.93 -7.80 -11.10
CA ILE A 87 4.80 -8.51 -12.36
C ILE A 87 5.90 -9.58 -12.44
N GLY A 88 5.49 -10.83 -12.28
CA GLY A 88 6.37 -12.00 -12.32
C GLY A 88 6.96 -12.29 -13.70
N ASP A 89 7.95 -13.19 -13.71
CA ASP A 89 8.63 -13.70 -14.91
C ASP A 89 7.70 -14.41 -15.90
N LYS A 90 6.69 -15.13 -15.40
CA LYS A 90 5.71 -15.85 -16.23
C LYS A 90 4.52 -15.01 -16.69
N ALA A 91 4.51 -13.71 -16.37
CA ALA A 91 3.47 -12.82 -16.83
C ALA A 91 3.67 -12.49 -18.31
N VAL A 92 2.60 -12.54 -19.09
CA VAL A 92 2.56 -12.18 -20.50
C VAL A 92 2.12 -10.74 -20.64
N TRP A 93 2.92 -9.93 -21.33
CA TRP A 93 2.70 -8.50 -21.52
C TRP A 93 2.36 -8.27 -22.99
N LYS A 94 1.14 -7.82 -23.27
CA LYS A 94 0.67 -7.55 -24.63
C LYS A 94 0.37 -6.07 -24.78
N SER A 95 1.12 -5.39 -25.64
CA SER A 95 0.78 -4.02 -26.01
C SER A 95 -0.57 -4.01 -26.73
N LEU A 96 -1.44 -3.08 -26.33
CA LEU A 96 -2.74 -2.82 -26.93
C LEU A 96 -2.72 -1.54 -27.80
N GLY A 97 -1.56 -0.89 -27.92
CA GLY A 97 -1.39 0.35 -28.69
C GLY A 97 -1.22 1.58 -27.81
N ALA A 98 -1.69 2.72 -28.31
CA ALA A 98 -1.59 4.00 -27.61
C ALA A 98 -2.24 3.94 -26.22
N GLY A 99 -1.59 4.58 -25.25
CA GLY A 99 -2.10 4.78 -23.89
C GLY A 99 -3.34 5.68 -23.86
N ASP A 100 -4.02 5.69 -22.73
CA ASP A 100 -5.15 6.60 -22.53
C ASP A 100 -4.66 8.06 -22.47
N GLU A 101 -5.39 8.98 -23.11
CA GLU A 101 -5.08 10.42 -23.07
C GLU A 101 -5.14 11.01 -21.65
N ALA A 102 -5.85 10.36 -20.73
CA ALA A 102 -5.93 10.72 -19.31
C ALA A 102 -4.75 10.17 -18.48
N ALA A 103 -3.89 9.33 -19.06
CA ALA A 103 -2.60 9.02 -18.49
C ALA A 103 -1.76 10.30 -18.58
N GLU A 104 -1.37 10.86 -17.42
CA GLU A 104 -0.73 12.17 -17.33
C GLU A 104 0.33 12.36 -18.44
N SER A 105 0.10 13.30 -19.36
CA SER A 105 1.09 13.62 -20.40
C SER A 105 2.26 14.31 -19.71
N HIS A 106 3.39 13.61 -19.58
CA HIS A 106 4.60 14.21 -19.06
C HIS A 106 5.63 14.32 -20.17
N SER A 107 5.86 15.55 -20.60
CA SER A 107 6.94 15.95 -21.51
C SER A 107 8.32 15.63 -20.91
N GLU A 108 9.31 15.37 -21.77
CA GLU A 108 10.71 15.00 -21.47
C GLU A 108 11.48 15.96 -20.53
N ALA A 109 10.90 17.08 -20.09
CA ALA A 109 11.56 18.11 -19.28
C ALA A 109 11.59 17.83 -17.75
N THR A 110 11.02 16.73 -17.26
CA THR A 110 10.96 16.42 -15.82
C THR A 110 11.80 15.20 -15.44
N GLN A 111 13.03 15.10 -15.92
CA GLN A 111 14.07 14.28 -15.28
C GLN A 111 14.60 14.98 -14.01
N ALA A 112 13.74 15.14 -13.01
CA ALA A 112 14.18 15.50 -11.67
C ALA A 112 13.38 14.67 -10.66
N PHE A 113 13.94 13.52 -10.31
CA PHE A 113 13.63 12.96 -9.00
C PHE A 113 14.13 13.93 -7.94
N PRO A 114 13.45 14.04 -6.78
CA PRO A 114 14.10 14.60 -5.63
C PRO A 114 15.30 13.72 -5.28
N THR A 115 16.47 14.34 -5.34
CA THR A 115 17.76 13.83 -4.86
C THR A 115 17.56 13.10 -3.53
N THR A 116 18.14 11.92 -3.42
CA THR A 116 18.34 11.18 -2.17
C THR A 116 18.64 12.13 -1.01
N LYS A 117 17.67 12.35 -0.13
CA LYS A 117 17.96 12.86 1.21
C LYS A 117 18.51 11.68 2.01
N THR A 118 19.83 11.61 2.09
CA THR A 118 20.53 11.01 3.21
C THR A 118 19.99 11.68 4.47
N TYR A 119 19.19 10.96 5.26
CA TYR A 119 18.80 11.43 6.59
C TYR A 119 20.01 11.26 7.50
N THR A 120 20.86 12.28 7.55
CA THR A 120 21.66 12.53 8.76
C THR A 120 20.70 13.03 9.83
N SER A 121 20.64 12.27 10.92
CA SER A 121 19.98 12.66 12.16
C SER A 121 20.51 14.01 12.63
N ASN A 122 19.62 14.99 12.81
CA ASN A 122 19.62 15.96 13.91
C ASN A 122 18.73 17.14 13.53
N THR A 123 17.50 17.19 14.04
CA THR A 123 16.84 18.36 14.67
C THR A 123 15.34 18.07 14.94
N PRO A 124 14.74 18.75 15.94
CA PRO A 124 13.72 18.17 16.81
C PRO A 124 12.30 18.21 16.20
N SER A 125 11.51 17.19 16.50
CA SER A 125 10.13 17.06 16.02
C SER A 125 9.22 18.11 16.65
N VAL A 126 8.72 19.04 15.83
CA VAL A 126 7.53 19.83 16.17
C VAL A 126 6.32 18.97 15.83
N TYR A 127 5.59 18.53 16.85
CA TYR A 127 4.32 17.83 16.73
C TYR A 127 3.27 18.80 16.18
N LEU A 128 2.88 18.64 14.91
CA LEU A 128 1.62 19.17 14.42
C LEU A 128 0.53 18.14 14.66
N ASN A 129 -0.36 18.45 15.61
CA ASN A 129 -1.64 17.78 15.86
C ASN A 129 -2.47 17.74 14.56
N SER A 130 -2.32 16.69 13.77
CA SER A 130 -3.37 16.23 12.86
C SER A 130 -4.04 15.02 13.49
N PRO A 131 -5.38 14.93 13.47
CA PRO A 131 -6.07 13.76 13.98
C PRO A 131 -5.58 12.55 13.20
N VAL A 132 -5.04 11.56 13.92
CA VAL A 132 -4.59 10.28 13.37
C VAL A 132 -5.76 9.69 12.60
N ARG A 133 -5.72 9.76 11.27
CA ARG A 133 -6.74 9.12 10.42
C ARG A 133 -6.53 7.62 10.57
N VAL A 134 -7.46 6.98 11.28
CA VAL A 134 -7.51 5.53 11.37
C VAL A 134 -7.82 5.01 9.97
N GLU A 135 -6.82 4.40 9.32
CA GLU A 135 -6.96 3.84 7.98
C GLU A 135 -8.04 2.75 7.97
N GLY A 136 -8.80 2.63 6.87
CA GLY A 136 -9.88 1.64 6.74
C GLY A 136 -9.43 0.19 6.99
N ALA A 137 -8.17 -0.11 6.67
CA ALA A 137 -7.54 -1.40 6.96
C ALA A 137 -7.43 -1.71 8.47
N ALA A 138 -7.16 -0.69 9.29
CA ALA A 138 -7.10 -0.84 10.75
C ALA A 138 -8.49 -1.14 11.35
N VAL A 139 -9.53 -0.52 10.78
CA VAL A 139 -10.93 -0.78 11.17
C VAL A 139 -11.36 -2.20 10.78
N GLY A 140 -11.04 -2.64 9.55
CA GLY A 140 -11.32 -3.99 9.08
C GLY A 140 -10.63 -5.08 9.89
N ASN A 141 -9.36 -4.88 10.24
CA ASN A 141 -8.61 -5.80 11.11
C ASN A 141 -9.18 -5.84 12.54
N ALA A 142 -9.57 -4.69 13.09
CA ALA A 142 -10.18 -4.63 14.42
C ALA A 142 -11.52 -5.39 14.47
N LEU A 143 -12.35 -5.25 13.43
CA LEU A 143 -13.62 -5.99 13.31
C LEU A 143 -13.40 -7.49 13.10
N THR A 144 -12.42 -7.88 12.28
CA THR A 144 -12.09 -9.30 12.03
C THR A 144 -11.61 -9.99 13.30
N ASN A 145 -10.76 -9.32 14.09
CA ASN A 145 -10.27 -9.83 15.36
C ASN A 145 -11.37 -9.87 16.43
N ALA A 146 -12.23 -8.85 16.51
CA ALA A 146 -13.38 -8.85 17.40
C ALA A 146 -14.35 -9.99 17.08
N THR A 147 -14.56 -10.28 15.79
CA THR A 147 -15.43 -11.36 15.32
C THR A 147 -14.87 -12.73 15.68
N SER A 148 -13.57 -12.93 15.48
CA SER A 148 -12.88 -14.16 15.89
C SER A 148 -13.01 -14.42 17.40
N LEU A 149 -12.90 -13.37 18.22
CA LEU A 149 -13.09 -13.45 19.67
C LEU A 149 -14.53 -13.73 20.07
N ALA A 150 -15.50 -13.16 19.37
CA ALA A 150 -16.92 -13.41 19.63
C ALA A 150 -17.30 -14.87 19.33
N ILE A 151 -16.76 -15.42 18.24
CA ILE A 151 -16.92 -16.83 17.86
C ILE A 151 -16.28 -17.74 18.92
N ALA A 152 -15.04 -17.44 19.33
CA ALA A 152 -14.34 -18.21 20.36
C ALA A 152 -15.05 -18.16 21.73
N GLY A 153 -15.63 -17.01 22.08
CA GLY A 153 -16.38 -16.78 23.31
C GLY A 153 -17.82 -17.27 23.29
N LYS A 154 -18.31 -17.83 22.16
CA LYS A 154 -19.71 -18.24 21.95
C LYS A 154 -20.71 -17.12 22.30
N ILE A 155 -20.37 -15.89 21.98
CA ILE A 155 -21.23 -14.72 22.22
C ILE A 155 -22.44 -14.80 21.27
N GLN A 156 -23.64 -14.78 21.82
CA GLN A 156 -24.90 -14.90 21.07
C GLN A 156 -25.39 -13.57 20.50
N SER A 157 -26.34 -13.61 19.55
CA SER A 157 -26.69 -12.47 18.67
C SER A 157 -27.06 -11.17 19.40
N GLU A 158 -27.82 -11.22 20.50
CA GLU A 158 -28.19 -10.00 21.26
C GLU A 158 -26.99 -9.32 21.93
N ALA A 159 -25.99 -10.09 22.38
CA ALA A 159 -24.77 -9.57 22.98
C ALA A 159 -23.64 -9.35 21.96
N LEU A 160 -23.78 -9.93 20.75
CA LEU A 160 -22.76 -9.97 19.71
C LEU A 160 -22.44 -8.58 19.19
N GLU A 161 -23.45 -7.80 18.79
CA GLU A 161 -23.24 -6.47 18.22
C GLU A 161 -22.53 -5.54 19.21
N SER A 162 -23.00 -5.55 20.47
CA SER A 162 -22.37 -4.78 21.55
C SER A 162 -20.93 -5.23 21.80
N PHE A 163 -20.68 -6.54 21.84
CA PHE A 163 -19.34 -7.10 22.02
C PHE A 163 -18.39 -6.73 20.88
N LEU A 164 -18.85 -6.84 19.63
CA LEU A 164 -18.07 -6.49 18.44
C LEU A 164 -17.72 -5.00 18.44
N PHE A 165 -18.71 -4.15 18.70
CA PHE A 165 -18.53 -2.70 18.76
C PHE A 165 -17.53 -2.30 19.85
N HIS A 166 -17.69 -2.81 21.07
CA HIS A 166 -16.80 -2.49 22.18
C HIS A 166 -15.38 -2.99 21.95
N THR A 167 -15.23 -4.23 21.47
CA THR A 167 -13.92 -4.86 21.27
C THR A 167 -13.15 -4.21 20.13
N ALA A 168 -13.80 -3.97 18.98
CA ALA A 168 -13.19 -3.27 17.85
C ALA A 168 -12.80 -1.83 18.24
N SER A 169 -13.67 -1.12 18.96
CA SER A 169 -13.38 0.23 19.47
C SER A 169 -12.16 0.25 20.40
N LYS A 170 -11.99 -0.78 21.24
CA LYS A 170 -10.84 -0.90 22.13
C LYS A 170 -9.53 -1.10 21.35
N TYR A 171 -9.53 -1.95 20.32
CA TYR A 171 -8.35 -2.13 19.47
C TYR A 171 -7.94 -0.85 18.76
N LEU A 172 -8.88 -0.12 18.19
CA LEU A 172 -8.61 1.13 17.48
C LEU A 172 -8.04 2.20 18.42
N ARG A 173 -8.60 2.34 19.63
CA ARG A 173 -8.08 3.29 20.63
C ARG A 173 -6.66 2.92 21.06
N THR A 174 -6.41 1.65 21.34
CA THR A 174 -5.06 1.19 21.74
C THR A 174 -4.05 1.38 20.61
N ALA A 175 -4.43 1.09 19.36
CA ALA A 175 -3.58 1.33 18.20
C ALA A 175 -3.24 2.82 18.05
N ASN A 176 -4.22 3.71 18.20
CA ASN A 176 -3.98 5.15 18.17
C ASN A 176 -3.03 5.61 19.27
N LYS A 177 -3.16 5.08 20.49
CA LYS A 177 -2.24 5.37 21.60
C LYS A 177 -0.83 4.86 21.36
N LEU A 178 -0.68 3.69 20.73
CA LEU A 178 0.63 3.15 20.32
C LEU A 178 1.27 4.02 19.23
N LEU A 179 0.51 4.43 18.21
CA LEU A 179 0.98 5.31 17.14
C LEU A 179 1.36 6.70 17.66
N ALA A 180 0.62 7.22 18.65
CA ALA A 180 0.94 8.46 19.35
C ALA A 180 2.12 8.33 20.33
N GLY A 181 2.66 7.13 20.54
CA GLY A 181 3.76 6.88 21.48
C GLY A 181 3.36 6.92 22.97
N GLU A 182 2.08 7.08 23.30
CA GLU A 182 1.55 7.16 24.68
C GLU A 182 1.76 5.86 25.47
N LEU A 183 1.89 4.73 24.76
CA LEU A 183 2.12 3.41 25.35
C LEU A 183 3.59 2.95 25.25
N SER A 184 4.52 3.87 24.96
CA SER A 184 5.95 3.54 24.97
C SER A 184 6.44 3.26 26.40
N PRO A 185 7.38 2.31 26.61
CA PRO A 185 7.91 2.01 27.95
C PRO A 185 8.48 3.23 28.69
N SER A 186 9.04 4.19 27.94
CA SER A 186 9.58 5.46 28.44
C SER A 186 8.51 6.31 29.14
N ASN A 187 7.33 6.45 28.53
CA ASN A 187 6.23 7.28 29.05
C ASN A 187 5.47 6.58 30.19
N ILE A 188 5.47 5.25 30.20
CA ILE A 188 4.83 4.43 31.26
C ILE A 188 5.67 4.47 32.55
N LEU A 189 7.00 4.60 32.45
CA LEU A 189 7.89 4.75 33.60
C LEU A 189 7.85 6.18 34.18
N GLU A 190 7.78 7.23 33.33
CA GLU A 190 7.58 8.61 33.80
C GLU A 190 6.27 8.80 34.57
N ALA A 191 5.17 8.18 34.13
CA ALA A 191 3.89 8.25 34.85
C ALA A 191 3.92 7.56 36.23
N LYS A 192 4.91 6.68 36.48
CA LYS A 192 5.06 5.96 37.74
C LYS A 192 5.93 6.69 38.76
N GLU A 193 6.82 7.60 38.31
CA GLU A 193 7.68 8.40 39.19
C GLU A 193 7.03 9.71 39.68
N VAL A 194 5.95 10.18 39.03
CA VAL A 194 5.21 11.39 39.47
C VAL A 194 4.17 11.07 40.57
N GLY A 195 4.02 9.79 40.95
CA GLY A 195 3.00 9.29 41.88
C GLY A 195 3.48 8.85 43.25
N THR A 196 4.72 9.19 43.67
CA THR A 196 5.24 8.93 45.03
C THR A 196 5.77 10.17 45.69
#